data_AF-A0A6P0YHT9-F1
#
_entry.id   AF-A0A6P0YHT9-F1
#
_cell.length_a   1.000
_cell.length_b   1.000
_cell.length_c   1.000
_cell.angle_alpha   90.00
_cell.angle_beta   90.00
_cell.angle_gamma   90.00
#
_symmetry.space_group_name_H-M   'P 1'
#
loop_
_entity.id
_entity.type
_entity.pdbx_description
1 polymer ?
#
loop_
_entity_poly.entity_id
_entity_poly.type
_entity_poly.pdbx_seq_one_letter_code
_entity_poly.pdbx_strand_id
1 'polypeptide(L)'
;MSGGKSLQPTKYAEHRYKISAPIDFDVAVNYGGALMAIAGADGELAEKEFQWYIDEQELLFVDSTEYIETLRKFDWKNASIEDMLSGIKYDFPLNFRRSMLYQAIKMSRADGVYQEKEKAAVAKAAEILGIDRSMVISIESLAEMEEATERLRLALFETEV
;
A
#
# COMPACT_ATOMS: atom_id res chain seq x y z
N MET A 1 20.68 6.95 3.28
CA MET A 1 21.04 6.19 4.50
C MET A 1 20.49 6.95 5.69
N SER A 2 19.35 6.50 6.20
CA SER A 2 18.53 7.15 7.23
C SER A 2 19.14 7.23 8.65
N GLY A 3 20.44 6.96 8.82
CA GLY A 3 21.11 7.08 10.12
C GLY A 3 20.65 6.08 11.19
N GLY A 4 20.03 4.96 10.79
CA GLY A 4 19.51 3.94 11.71
C GLY A 4 18.14 4.26 12.30
N LYS A 5 17.38 5.15 11.67
CA LYS A 5 15.99 5.45 12.06
C LYS A 5 15.07 4.25 11.79
N SER A 6 14.01 4.13 12.57
CA SER A 6 13.00 3.09 12.41
C SER A 6 11.60 3.61 12.69
N LEU A 7 10.61 3.12 11.97
CA LEU A 7 9.20 3.34 12.24
C LEU A 7 8.71 2.38 13.33
N GLN A 8 8.03 2.93 14.34
CA GLN A 8 7.47 2.17 15.44
C GLN A 8 6.02 1.77 15.12
N PRO A 9 5.66 0.48 15.13
CA PRO A 9 4.31 0.05 14.80
C PRO A 9 3.30 0.41 15.91
N THR A 10 2.07 0.72 15.52
CA THR A 10 0.95 0.89 16.44
C THR A 10 0.27 -0.46 16.74
N LYS A 11 -0.72 -0.45 17.65
CA LYS A 11 -1.61 -1.59 17.87
C LYS A 11 -2.47 -1.92 16.64
N TYR A 12 -2.78 -0.94 15.81
CA TYR A 12 -3.47 -1.16 14.55
C TYR A 12 -2.60 -1.98 13.59
N ALA A 13 -1.31 -1.68 13.48
CA ALA A 13 -0.37 -2.45 12.67
C ALA A 13 -0.24 -3.91 13.11
N GLU A 14 -0.19 -4.14 14.43
CA GLU A 14 -0.17 -5.49 15.01
C GLU A 14 -1.48 -6.24 14.68
N HIS A 15 -2.63 -5.60 14.81
CA HIS A 15 -3.92 -6.23 14.54
C HIS A 15 -4.10 -6.53 13.04
N ARG A 16 -3.86 -5.53 12.18
CA ARG A 16 -4.14 -5.57 10.74
C ARG A 16 -3.12 -6.39 9.96
N TYR A 17 -1.83 -6.20 10.24
CA TYR A 17 -0.74 -6.81 9.47
C TYR A 17 0.24 -7.65 10.31
N LYS A 18 -0.02 -7.86 11.61
CA LYS A 18 0.87 -8.61 12.52
C LYS A 18 2.26 -7.97 12.69
N ILE A 19 2.41 -6.70 12.34
CA ILE A 19 3.65 -5.95 12.51
C ILE A 19 3.76 -5.54 13.97
N SER A 20 4.71 -6.15 14.69
CA SER A 20 4.97 -5.88 16.11
C SER A 20 6.38 -5.39 16.39
N ALA A 21 7.27 -5.46 15.41
CA ALA A 21 8.66 -5.01 15.51
C ALA A 21 8.88 -3.72 14.70
N PRO A 22 9.82 -2.85 15.13
CA PRO A 22 10.20 -1.66 14.37
C PRO A 22 10.64 -2.01 12.95
N ILE A 23 10.35 -1.13 12.00
CA ILE A 23 10.77 -1.27 10.60
C ILE A 23 11.85 -0.24 10.32
N ASP A 24 12.96 -0.65 9.73
CA ASP A 24 14.01 0.28 9.28
C ASP A 24 13.42 1.32 8.31
N PHE A 25 13.82 2.58 8.48
CA PHE A 25 13.24 3.68 7.72
C PHE A 25 13.51 3.57 6.21
N ASP A 26 14.70 3.13 5.79
CA ASP A 26 15.02 2.97 4.37
C ASP A 26 14.22 1.80 3.77
N VAL A 27 13.98 0.73 4.54
CA VAL A 27 13.07 -0.36 4.15
C VAL A 27 11.64 0.15 3.96
N ALA A 28 11.11 0.94 4.89
CA ALA A 28 9.78 1.50 4.79
C ALA A 28 9.63 2.42 3.55
N VAL A 29 10.63 3.27 3.30
CA VAL A 29 10.66 4.14 2.10
C VAL A 29 10.70 3.32 0.82
N ASN A 30 11.50 2.27 0.74
CA ASN A 30 11.53 1.38 -0.43
C ASN A 30 10.19 0.68 -0.64
N TYR A 31 9.53 0.25 0.44
CA TYR A 31 8.21 -0.37 0.37
C TYR A 31 7.16 0.63 -0.15
N GLY A 32 7.08 1.82 0.43
CA GLY A 32 6.12 2.86 0.02
C GLY A 32 6.39 3.37 -1.40
N GLY A 33 7.66 3.57 -1.75
CA GLY A 33 8.07 3.95 -3.11
C GLY A 33 7.69 2.89 -4.16
N ALA A 34 7.87 1.61 -3.85
CA ALA A 34 7.45 0.51 -4.73
C ALA A 34 5.93 0.52 -4.93
N LEU A 35 5.18 0.76 -3.86
CA LEU A 35 3.72 0.82 -3.91
C LEU A 35 3.23 2.01 -4.76
N MET A 36 3.84 3.19 -4.59
CA MET A 36 3.55 4.37 -5.41
C MET A 36 3.89 4.15 -6.89
N ALA A 37 5.01 3.48 -7.19
CA ALA A 37 5.39 3.16 -8.57
C ALA A 37 4.45 2.14 -9.23
N ILE A 38 3.87 1.21 -8.44
CA ILE A 38 2.85 0.27 -8.91
C ILE A 38 1.54 1.00 -9.20
N ALA A 39 1.03 1.77 -8.23
CA ALA A 39 -0.24 2.47 -8.36
C ALA A 39 -0.21 3.52 -9.48
N GLY A 40 0.91 4.25 -9.60
CA GLY A 40 1.10 5.25 -10.64
C GLY A 40 1.60 4.72 -12.00
N ALA A 41 1.63 3.41 -12.23
CA ALA A 41 2.24 2.82 -13.42
C ALA A 41 1.52 3.18 -14.74
N ASP A 42 0.31 3.74 -14.67
CA ASP A 42 -0.42 4.25 -15.83
C ASP A 42 -0.05 5.70 -16.22
N GLY A 43 0.86 6.32 -15.45
CA GLY A 43 1.41 7.65 -15.65
C GLY A 43 0.87 8.71 -14.68
N GLU A 44 -0.16 8.39 -13.90
CA GLU A 44 -0.79 9.29 -12.93
C GLU A 44 -0.95 8.59 -11.58
N LEU A 45 -0.73 9.32 -10.49
CA LEU A 45 -1.09 8.87 -9.16
C LEU A 45 -2.00 9.95 -8.59
N ALA A 46 -3.29 9.67 -8.53
CA ALA A 46 -4.28 10.64 -8.11
C ALA A 46 -4.11 10.96 -6.62
N GLU A 47 -4.42 12.21 -6.24
CA GLU A 47 -4.25 12.66 -4.84
C GLU A 47 -5.04 11.78 -3.86
N LYS A 48 -6.23 11.27 -4.25
CA LYS A 48 -7.03 10.38 -3.41
C LYS A 48 -6.35 9.02 -3.17
N GLU A 49 -5.73 8.46 -4.21
CA GLU A 49 -4.99 7.20 -4.11
C GLU A 49 -3.79 7.38 -3.18
N PHE A 50 -3.03 8.46 -3.37
CA PHE A 50 -1.89 8.77 -2.52
C PHE A 50 -2.32 9.04 -1.08
N GLN A 51 -3.36 9.84 -0.88
CA GLN A 51 -3.87 10.15 0.45
C GLN A 51 -4.39 8.91 1.18
N TRP A 52 -5.04 7.97 0.49
CA TRP A 52 -5.43 6.68 1.09
C TRP A 52 -4.22 5.94 1.67
N TYR A 53 -3.11 5.92 0.93
CA TYR A 53 -1.89 5.29 1.41
C TYR A 53 -1.34 6.02 2.64
N ILE A 54 -1.30 7.35 2.62
CA ILE A 54 -0.85 8.16 3.76
C ILE A 54 -1.70 7.91 5.00
N ASP A 55 -3.02 7.92 4.88
CA ASP A 55 -3.95 7.66 6.00
C ASP A 55 -3.69 6.28 6.63
N GLU A 56 -3.47 5.26 5.79
CA GLU A 56 -3.10 3.93 6.28
C GLU A 56 -1.73 3.96 7.00
N GLN A 57 -0.73 4.73 6.52
CA GLN A 57 0.57 4.82 7.19
C GLN A 57 0.50 5.56 8.54
N GLU A 58 -0.37 6.56 8.67
CA GLU A 58 -0.64 7.25 9.95
C GLU A 58 -1.28 6.32 10.99
N LEU A 59 -2.13 5.40 10.54
CA LEU A 59 -2.68 4.37 11.42
C LEU A 59 -1.63 3.31 11.79
N LEU A 60 -0.71 2.98 10.89
CA LEU A 60 0.27 1.90 11.10
C LEU A 60 1.44 2.30 11.99
N PHE A 61 1.90 3.55 11.95
CA PHE A 61 3.14 3.94 12.61
C PHE A 61 2.97 5.16 13.52
N VAL A 62 3.66 5.12 14.65
CA VAL A 62 3.78 6.26 15.56
C VAL A 62 4.67 7.32 14.92
N ASP A 63 4.25 8.59 14.99
CA ASP A 63 5.00 9.77 14.54
C ASP A 63 5.56 9.64 13.11
N SER A 64 4.72 9.22 12.15
CA SER A 64 5.10 8.92 10.76
C SER A 64 5.35 10.14 9.87
N THR A 65 5.32 11.36 10.41
CA THR A 65 5.44 12.63 9.65
C THR A 65 6.67 12.68 8.73
N GLU A 66 7.86 12.34 9.25
CA GLU A 66 9.10 12.37 8.44
C GLU A 66 9.05 11.36 7.28
N TYR A 67 8.46 10.19 7.53
CA TYR A 67 8.28 9.16 6.51
C TYR A 67 7.30 9.62 5.43
N ILE A 68 6.16 10.19 5.82
CA ILE A 68 5.17 10.74 4.89
C ILE A 68 5.76 11.88 4.05
N GLU A 69 6.51 12.79 4.66
CA GLU A 69 7.17 13.88 3.92
C GLU A 69 8.22 13.35 2.93
N THR A 70 8.89 12.25 3.28
CA THR A 70 9.85 11.57 2.40
C THR A 70 9.13 10.97 1.20
N LEU A 71 8.00 10.28 1.41
CA LEU A 71 7.18 9.72 0.33
C LEU A 71 6.60 10.82 -0.58
N ARG A 72 6.13 11.94 -0.03
CA ARG A 72 5.64 13.09 -0.82
C ARG A 72 6.68 13.66 -1.77
N LYS A 73 7.96 13.52 -1.46
CA LYS A 73 9.09 13.99 -2.27
C LYS A 73 9.70 12.88 -3.15
N PHE A 74 9.19 11.65 -3.04
CA PHE A 74 9.75 10.49 -3.72
C PHE A 74 9.41 10.52 -5.22
N ASP A 75 10.43 10.35 -6.06
CA ASP A 75 10.28 10.31 -7.52
C ASP A 75 9.87 8.92 -7.99
N TRP A 76 8.61 8.57 -7.73
CA TRP A 76 8.04 7.27 -8.10
C TRP A 76 7.98 7.06 -9.62
N LYS A 77 7.95 8.13 -10.43
CA LYS A 77 7.83 8.05 -11.89
C LYS A 77 9.07 7.43 -12.54
N ASN A 78 10.23 7.64 -11.95
CA ASN A 78 11.50 7.12 -12.45
C ASN A 78 12.04 5.94 -11.61
N ALA A 79 11.24 5.44 -10.67
CA ALA A 79 11.67 4.38 -9.76
C ALA A 79 11.58 3.00 -10.43
N SER A 80 12.59 2.15 -10.24
CA SER A 80 12.51 0.72 -10.60
C SER A 80 11.89 -0.07 -9.45
N ILE A 81 10.77 -0.73 -9.73
CA ILE A 81 10.09 -1.60 -8.78
C ILE A 81 11.03 -2.73 -8.37
N GLU A 82 11.73 -3.35 -9.32
CA GLU A 82 12.67 -4.44 -9.08
C GLU A 82 13.81 -4.04 -8.14
N ASP A 83 14.42 -2.87 -8.36
CA ASP A 83 15.50 -2.37 -7.51
C ASP A 83 14.99 -2.12 -6.08
N MET A 84 13.83 -1.47 -5.94
CA MET A 84 13.23 -1.22 -4.63
C MET A 84 12.91 -2.52 -3.89
N LEU A 85 12.30 -3.49 -4.58
CA LEU A 85 11.97 -4.80 -4.01
C LEU A 85 13.23 -5.57 -3.60
N SER A 86 14.32 -5.47 -4.36
CA SER A 86 15.60 -6.11 -4.03
C SER A 86 16.26 -5.51 -2.79
N GLY A 87 16.00 -4.23 -2.52
CA GLY A 87 16.48 -3.50 -1.34
C GLY A 87 15.70 -3.81 -0.06
N ILE A 88 14.51 -4.43 -0.17
CA ILE A 88 13.69 -4.78 1.00
C ILE A 88 14.26 -6.03 1.67
N LYS A 89 14.94 -5.82 2.81
CA LYS A 89 15.45 -6.89 3.68
C LYS A 89 14.79 -6.80 5.04
N TYR A 90 13.60 -7.39 5.16
CA TYR A 90 12.82 -7.41 6.38
C TYR A 90 12.03 -8.72 6.48
N ASP A 91 11.97 -9.28 7.69
CA ASP A 91 11.19 -10.48 7.96
C ASP A 91 9.74 -10.09 8.22
N PHE A 92 8.96 -9.99 7.14
CA PHE A 92 7.56 -9.61 7.24
C PHE A 92 6.76 -10.73 7.92
N PRO A 93 5.89 -10.39 8.89
CA PRO A 93 5.07 -11.37 9.58
C PRO A 93 3.98 -11.98 8.69
N LEU A 94 3.64 -11.30 7.58
CA LEU A 94 2.72 -11.78 6.55
C LEU A 94 3.44 -11.86 5.20
N ASN A 95 2.80 -12.52 4.22
CA ASN A 95 3.35 -12.62 2.88
C ASN A 95 3.47 -11.23 2.23
N PHE A 96 4.68 -10.66 2.25
CA PHE A 96 4.92 -9.27 1.85
C PHE A 96 4.45 -8.97 0.42
N ARG A 97 4.69 -9.90 -0.51
CA ARG A 97 4.34 -9.72 -1.93
C ARG A 97 2.83 -9.57 -2.10
N ARG A 98 2.06 -10.44 -1.44
CA ARG A 98 0.59 -10.39 -1.47
C ARG A 98 0.06 -9.17 -0.72
N SER A 99 0.67 -8.80 0.41
CA SER A 99 0.31 -7.59 1.16
C SER A 99 0.55 -6.32 0.36
N MET A 100 1.67 -6.24 -0.36
CA MET A 100 1.99 -5.11 -1.25
C MET A 100 1.00 -5.01 -2.40
N LEU A 101 0.73 -6.12 -3.09
CA LEU A 101 -0.26 -6.13 -4.18
C LEU A 101 -1.67 -5.76 -3.65
N TYR A 102 -2.05 -6.28 -2.49
CA TYR A 102 -3.31 -5.94 -1.83
C TYR A 102 -3.42 -4.43 -1.54
N GLN A 103 -2.38 -3.83 -0.95
CA GLN A 103 -2.39 -2.40 -0.66
C GLN A 103 -2.35 -1.56 -1.93
N ALA A 104 -1.63 -1.97 -2.97
CA ALA A 104 -1.65 -1.30 -4.27
C ALA A 104 -3.06 -1.31 -4.88
N ILE A 105 -3.76 -2.45 -4.84
CA ILE A 105 -5.15 -2.53 -5.28
C ILE A 105 -6.07 -1.62 -4.46
N LYS A 106 -5.94 -1.61 -3.12
CA LYS A 106 -6.74 -0.72 -2.27
C LYS A 106 -6.48 0.75 -2.56
N MET A 107 -5.22 1.10 -2.82
CA MET A 107 -4.79 2.43 -3.20
C MET A 107 -5.43 2.84 -4.53
N SER A 108 -5.31 2.02 -5.58
CA SER A 108 -5.91 2.29 -6.89
C SER A 108 -7.44 2.35 -6.88
N ARG A 109 -8.08 1.77 -5.87
CA ARG A 109 -9.54 1.79 -5.72
C ARG A 109 -10.05 2.97 -4.89
N ALA A 110 -9.17 3.76 -4.30
CA ALA A 110 -9.55 4.77 -3.30
C ALA A 110 -10.37 5.93 -3.88
N ASP A 111 -10.29 6.18 -5.18
CA ASP A 111 -11.12 7.18 -5.85
C ASP A 111 -12.53 6.66 -6.21
N GLY A 112 -12.77 5.36 -6.03
CA GLY A 112 -14.02 4.66 -6.31
C GLY A 112 -14.13 4.08 -7.72
N VAL A 113 -13.10 4.19 -8.57
CA VAL A 113 -13.13 3.73 -9.96
C VAL A 113 -11.91 2.86 -10.23
N TYR A 114 -12.11 1.54 -10.39
CA TYR A 114 -11.01 0.62 -10.75
C TYR A 114 -10.93 0.40 -12.27
N GLN A 115 -10.16 1.24 -12.95
CA GLN A 115 -10.08 1.32 -14.42
C GLN A 115 -9.24 0.18 -15.03
N GLU A 116 -9.42 -0.05 -16.34
CA GLU A 116 -8.63 -1.07 -17.06
C GLU A 116 -7.13 -0.80 -17.06
N LYS A 117 -6.71 0.48 -17.00
CA LYS A 117 -5.30 0.85 -16.88
C LYS A 117 -4.70 0.45 -15.53
N GLU A 118 -5.40 0.73 -14.44
CA GLU A 118 -5.00 0.33 -13.09
C GLU A 118 -4.98 -1.20 -12.97
N LYS A 119 -5.96 -1.92 -13.55
CA LYS A 119 -5.93 -3.39 -13.62
C LYS A 119 -4.71 -3.91 -14.37
N ALA A 120 -4.33 -3.27 -15.47
CA ALA A 120 -3.13 -3.64 -16.22
C ALA A 120 -1.85 -3.36 -15.41
N ALA A 121 -1.81 -2.25 -14.67
CA ALA A 121 -0.71 -1.92 -13.74
C ALA A 121 -0.59 -2.97 -12.62
N VAL A 122 -1.70 -3.33 -11.98
CA VAL A 122 -1.77 -4.38 -10.95
C VAL A 122 -1.34 -5.73 -11.51
N ALA A 123 -1.77 -6.10 -12.73
CA ALA A 123 -1.34 -7.33 -13.38
C ALA A 123 0.18 -7.36 -13.62
N LYS A 124 0.76 -6.26 -14.10
CA LYS A 124 2.21 -6.13 -14.29
C LYS A 124 2.96 -6.21 -12.96
N ALA A 125 2.46 -5.56 -11.91
CA ALA A 125 3.04 -5.64 -10.58
C ALA A 125 2.99 -7.07 -10.02
N ALA A 126 1.90 -7.79 -10.25
CA ALA A 126 1.78 -9.19 -9.87
C ALA A 126 2.81 -10.08 -10.57
N GLU A 127 3.11 -9.85 -11.84
CA GLU A 127 4.18 -10.55 -12.57
C GLU A 127 5.54 -10.32 -11.91
N ILE A 128 5.89 -9.06 -11.60
CA ILE A 128 7.15 -8.69 -10.92
C ILE A 128 7.24 -9.35 -9.53
N LEU A 129 6.12 -9.37 -8.80
CA LEU A 129 6.03 -9.99 -7.48
C LEU A 129 5.97 -11.53 -7.55
N GLY A 130 5.82 -12.13 -8.73
CA GLY A 130 5.66 -13.57 -8.90
C GLY A 130 4.37 -14.10 -8.27
N ILE A 131 3.26 -13.39 -8.47
CA ILE A 131 1.93 -13.74 -7.96
C ILE A 131 1.08 -14.23 -9.14
N ASP A 132 0.57 -15.46 -9.05
CA ASP A 132 -0.29 -16.03 -10.08
C ASP A 132 -1.60 -15.29 -10.25
N ARG A 133 -2.11 -15.25 -11.48
CA ARG A 133 -3.36 -14.55 -11.84
C ARG A 133 -4.57 -14.93 -10.97
N SER A 134 -4.72 -16.19 -10.59
CA SER A 134 -5.82 -16.63 -9.72
C SER A 134 -5.74 -16.01 -8.32
N MET A 135 -4.52 -15.80 -7.82
CA MET A 135 -4.28 -15.11 -6.56
C MET A 135 -4.55 -13.61 -6.69
N VAL A 136 -4.17 -12.98 -7.82
CA VAL A 136 -4.52 -11.58 -8.11
C VAL A 136 -6.04 -11.37 -8.02
N ILE A 137 -6.81 -12.20 -8.73
CA ILE A 137 -8.29 -12.13 -8.71
C ILE A 137 -8.83 -12.29 -7.28
N SER A 138 -8.24 -13.19 -6.49
CA SER A 138 -8.65 -13.40 -5.10
C SER A 138 -8.39 -12.16 -4.23
N ILE A 139 -7.26 -11.49 -4.43
CA ILE A 139 -6.88 -10.27 -3.70
C ILE A 139 -7.76 -9.08 -4.12
N GLU A 140 -8.03 -8.93 -5.42
CA GLU A 140 -8.97 -7.92 -5.94
C GLU A 140 -10.37 -8.12 -5.35
N SER A 141 -10.85 -9.36 -5.34
CA SER A 141 -12.15 -9.72 -4.76
C SER A 141 -12.21 -9.41 -3.27
N LEU A 142 -11.14 -9.69 -2.51
CA LEU A 142 -11.05 -9.34 -1.09
C LEU A 142 -11.14 -7.81 -0.90
N ALA A 143 -10.38 -7.04 -1.66
CA ALA A 143 -10.38 -5.58 -1.57
C ALA A 143 -11.77 -4.98 -1.86
N GLU A 144 -12.44 -5.49 -2.90
CA GLU A 144 -13.81 -5.11 -3.25
C GLU A 144 -14.82 -5.48 -2.16
N MET A 145 -14.73 -6.70 -1.60
CA MET A 145 -15.62 -7.14 -0.53
C MET A 145 -15.47 -6.31 0.74
N GLU A 146 -14.24 -5.97 1.14
CA GLU A 146 -13.99 -5.10 2.29
C GLU A 146 -14.57 -3.70 2.06
N GLU A 147 -14.40 -3.14 0.85
CA GLU A 147 -14.95 -1.84 0.48
C GLU A 147 -16.48 -1.84 0.48
N ALA A 148 -17.10 -2.89 -0.05
CA ALA A 148 -18.56 -3.07 -0.03
C ALA A 148 -19.10 -3.23 1.40
N THR A 149 -18.38 -3.97 2.25
CA THR A 149 -18.72 -4.15 3.67
C THR A 149 -18.65 -2.82 4.42
N GLU A 150 -17.64 -1.99 4.12
CA GLU A 150 -17.49 -0.67 4.72
C GLU A 150 -18.62 0.27 4.29
N ARG A 151 -18.98 0.30 3.01
CA ARG A 151 -20.16 1.06 2.54
C ARG A 151 -21.44 0.61 3.23
N LEU A 152 -21.63 -0.70 3.38
CA LEU A 152 -22.79 -1.24 4.10
C LEU A 152 -22.79 -0.82 5.57
N ARG A 153 -21.63 -0.88 6.24
CA ARG A 153 -21.47 -0.43 7.63
C ARG A 153 -21.88 1.03 7.77
N LEU A 154 -21.39 1.92 6.89
CA LEU A 154 -21.76 3.33 6.91
C LEU A 154 -23.26 3.51 6.67
N ALA A 155 -23.83 2.89 5.64
CA ALA A 155 -25.27 3.00 5.33
C ALA A 155 -26.19 2.51 6.47
N LEU A 156 -25.76 1.55 7.28
CA LEU A 156 -26.53 1.04 8.42
C LEU A 156 -26.50 1.96 9.64
N PHE A 157 -25.48 2.79 9.79
CA PHE A 157 -25.26 3.62 10.97
C PHE A 157 -25.27 5.13 10.70
N GLU A 158 -25.28 5.54 9.42
CA GLU A 158 -25.49 6.92 9.02
C GLU A 158 -26.89 7.37 9.44
N THR A 159 -26.95 8.44 10.21
CA THR A 159 -28.21 9.07 10.63
C THR A 159 -28.50 10.25 9.72
N GLU A 160 -29.77 10.53 9.44
CA GLU A 160 -30.20 11.80 8.86
C GLU A 160 -29.84 12.93 9.84
N VAL A 161 -28.72 13.63 9.60
CA VAL A 161 -28.37 14.88 10.29
C VAL A 161 -28.57 16.04 9.32
#